data_AF-A0A4Q5WDV1-F1
#
_entry.id   AF-A0A4Q5WDV1-F1
#
_cell.length_a   1.000
_cell.length_b   1.000
_cell.length_c   1.000
_cell.angle_alpha   90.00
_cell.angle_beta   90.00
_cell.angle_gamma   90.00
#
_symmetry.space_group_name_H-M   'P 1'
#
loop_
_entity.id
_entity.type
_entity.pdbx_description
1 polymer ?
#
loop_
_entity_poly.entity_id
_entity_poly.type
_entity_poly.pdbx_seq_one_letter_code
_entity_poly.pdbx_strand_id
1 'polypeptide(L)'
;MDLRRVGRFFSSGAFLYDRLFALAAWFGLSLFAVLKADLSGNINNYKIYRHVFVHLREQQNLFNFYPGLYEDQNLYGPVFGVLIAPFAVLPDAIGVVLWVLFNVAILFYAIRKLPLPRKPQWALLVLCSHELMNASSWLQINALVCACI
;
A
#
# COMPACT_ATOMS: atom_id res chain seq x y z
N MET A 1 22.56 -24.21 2.65
CA MET A 1 21.54 -23.92 1.61
C MET A 1 22.14 -24.27 0.27
N ASP A 2 21.55 -25.21 -0.48
CA ASP A 2 22.09 -25.65 -1.78
C ASP A 2 21.81 -24.59 -2.87
N LEU A 3 22.84 -23.86 -3.29
CA LEU A 3 22.76 -22.82 -4.33
C LEU A 3 22.23 -23.35 -5.66
N ARG A 4 22.47 -24.64 -5.98
CA ARG A 4 21.95 -25.27 -7.21
C ARG A 4 20.44 -25.44 -7.16
N ARG A 5 19.87 -25.64 -5.96
CA ARG A 5 18.43 -25.73 -5.75
C ARG A 5 17.74 -24.38 -5.95
N VAL A 6 18.34 -23.31 -5.46
CA VAL A 6 17.83 -21.94 -5.65
C VAL A 6 17.91 -21.53 -7.13
N GLY A 7 19.03 -21.82 -7.80
CA GLY A 7 19.18 -21.54 -9.23
C GLY A 7 18.08 -22.22 -10.07
N ARG A 8 17.79 -23.50 -9.81
CA ARG A 8 16.70 -24.23 -10.49
C ARG A 8 15.31 -23.68 -10.17
N PHE A 9 15.08 -23.18 -8.97
CA PHE A 9 13.80 -22.61 -8.57
C PHE A 9 13.44 -21.37 -9.41
N PHE A 10 14.41 -20.49 -9.65
CA PHE A 10 14.21 -19.30 -10.49
C PHE A 10 14.20 -19.65 -11.98
N SER A 11 15.14 -20.48 -12.47
CA SER A 11 15.22 -20.80 -13.89
C SER A 11 14.04 -21.61 -14.43
N SER A 12 13.38 -22.40 -13.57
CA SER A 12 12.17 -23.14 -13.93
C SER A 12 10.89 -22.29 -13.92
N GLY A 13 10.94 -21.05 -13.42
CA GLY A 13 9.74 -20.23 -13.20
C GLY A 13 8.84 -20.71 -12.06
N ALA A 14 9.26 -21.72 -11.29
CA ALA A 14 8.48 -22.28 -10.18
C ALA A 14 8.15 -21.21 -9.11
N PHE A 15 9.03 -20.21 -8.95
CA PHE A 15 8.86 -19.11 -8.00
C PHE A 15 7.58 -18.30 -8.20
N LEU A 16 7.09 -18.19 -9.45
CA LEU A 16 5.85 -17.48 -9.76
C LEU A 16 4.64 -18.11 -9.06
N TYR A 17 4.68 -19.43 -8.85
CA TYR A 17 3.56 -20.18 -8.31
C TYR A 17 3.78 -20.59 -6.85
N ASP A 18 4.92 -20.24 -6.27
CA ASP A 18 5.22 -20.58 -4.88
C ASP A 18 4.48 -19.65 -3.92
N ARG A 19 3.70 -20.25 -3.02
CA ARG A 19 2.86 -19.51 -2.08
C ARG A 19 3.67 -18.63 -1.12
N LEU A 20 4.77 -19.15 -0.57
CA LEU A 20 5.55 -18.43 0.43
C LEU A 20 6.29 -17.27 -0.22
N PHE A 21 6.89 -17.51 -1.39
CA PHE A 21 7.53 -16.48 -2.18
C PHE A 21 6.55 -15.37 -2.56
N ALA A 22 5.36 -15.71 -3.06
CA ALA A 22 4.34 -14.74 -3.43
C ALA A 22 3.88 -13.89 -2.23
N LEU A 23 3.66 -14.49 -1.06
CA LEU A 23 3.28 -13.74 0.14
C LEU A 23 4.42 -12.85 0.65
N ALA A 24 5.64 -13.36 0.66
CA ALA A 24 6.82 -12.62 1.07
C ALA A 24 7.09 -11.44 0.14
N ALA A 25 6.97 -11.63 -1.18
CA ALA A 25 7.10 -10.54 -2.15
C ALA A 25 5.98 -9.51 -1.98
N TRP A 26 4.72 -9.94 -1.89
CA TRP A 26 3.56 -9.04 -1.81
C TRP A 26 3.56 -8.15 -0.57
N PHE A 27 3.67 -8.75 0.61
CA PHE A 27 3.61 -8.02 1.88
C PHE A 27 4.99 -7.49 2.30
N GLY A 28 6.06 -8.25 2.07
CA GLY A 28 7.40 -7.89 2.51
C GLY A 28 7.97 -6.70 1.74
N LEU A 29 7.81 -6.64 0.41
CA LEU A 29 8.28 -5.48 -0.37
C LEU A 29 7.51 -4.21 0.01
N SER A 30 6.19 -4.31 0.16
CA SER A 30 5.34 -3.18 0.56
C SER A 30 5.66 -2.69 1.97
N LEU A 31 5.88 -3.61 2.92
CA LEU A 31 6.29 -3.29 4.29
C LEU A 31 7.66 -2.61 4.30
N PHE A 32 8.63 -3.15 3.56
CA PHE A 32 9.95 -2.54 3.42
C PHE A 32 9.85 -1.11 2.84
N ALA A 33 9.03 -0.91 1.80
CA ALA A 33 8.85 0.38 1.17
C ALA A 33 8.27 1.43 2.13
N VAL A 34 7.21 1.10 2.89
CA VAL A 34 6.61 2.05 3.83
C VAL A 34 7.52 2.34 5.02
N LEU A 35 8.21 1.33 5.57
CA LEU A 35 9.17 1.55 6.65
C LEU A 35 10.33 2.46 6.20
N LYS A 36 10.82 2.27 4.98
CA LYS A 36 11.85 3.14 4.41
C LYS A 36 11.35 4.59 4.28
N ALA A 37 10.14 4.79 3.76
CA ALA A 37 9.54 6.12 3.60
C ALA A 37 9.31 6.81 4.95
N ASP A 38 8.82 6.08 5.95
CA ASP A 38 8.59 6.59 7.31
C ASP A 38 9.90 6.99 8.00
N LEU A 39 10.90 6.09 7.98
CA LEU A 39 12.23 6.35 8.56
C LEU A 39 12.96 7.53 7.88
N SER A 40 12.69 7.80 6.60
CA SER A 40 13.26 8.95 5.89
C SER A 40 12.43 10.23 6.02
N GLY A 41 11.30 10.19 6.74
CA GLY A 41 10.35 11.32 6.86
C GLY A 41 9.58 11.66 5.59
N ASN A 42 9.69 10.83 4.53
CA ASN A 42 9.08 11.05 3.23
C ASN A 42 7.63 10.55 3.22
N ILE A 43 6.81 11.11 4.11
CA ILE A 43 5.43 10.68 4.34
C ILE A 43 4.37 11.70 3.88
N ASN A 44 4.70 12.52 2.89
CA ASN A 44 3.87 13.65 2.46
C ASN A 44 2.43 13.23 2.09
N ASN A 45 2.26 12.20 1.26
CA ASN A 45 0.93 11.72 0.87
C ASN A 45 0.09 11.28 2.08
N TYR A 46 0.71 10.58 3.05
CA TYR A 46 0.01 10.24 4.28
C TYR A 46 -0.36 11.47 5.11
N LYS A 47 0.51 12.49 5.19
CA LYS A 47 0.19 13.75 5.88
C LYS A 47 -0.99 14.46 5.24
N ILE A 48 -1.05 14.53 3.91
CA ILE A 48 -2.21 15.05 3.18
C ILE A 48 -3.46 14.27 3.61
N TYR A 49 -3.40 12.94 3.54
CA TYR A 49 -4.56 12.09 3.85
C TYR A 49 -5.04 12.25 5.29
N ARG A 50 -4.12 12.23 6.25
CA ARG A 50 -4.39 12.51 7.66
C ARG A 50 -5.12 13.84 7.83
N HIS A 51 -4.68 14.88 7.12
CA HIS A 51 -5.27 16.20 7.26
C HIS A 51 -6.59 16.36 6.53
N VAL A 52 -6.94 15.49 5.57
CA VAL A 52 -8.34 15.42 5.08
C VAL A 52 -9.29 15.12 6.24
N PHE A 53 -8.94 14.16 7.10
CA PHE A 53 -9.73 13.86 8.29
C PHE A 53 -9.73 15.00 9.31
N VAL A 54 -8.56 15.59 9.61
CA VAL A 54 -8.44 16.69 10.57
C VAL A 54 -9.26 17.91 10.13
N HIS A 55 -9.07 18.35 8.89
CA HIS A 55 -9.79 19.50 8.33
C HIS A 55 -11.29 19.23 8.22
N LEU A 56 -11.70 17.99 7.89
CA LEU A 56 -13.11 17.61 7.88
C LEU A 56 -13.73 17.73 9.26
N ARG A 57 -13.05 17.23 10.30
CA ARG A 57 -13.50 17.31 11.69
C ARG A 57 -13.58 18.76 12.19
N GLU A 58 -12.63 19.59 11.79
CA GLU A 58 -12.51 20.99 12.19
C GLU A 58 -13.31 21.96 11.31
N GLN A 59 -14.08 21.43 10.34
CA GLN A 59 -14.88 22.21 9.40
C GLN A 59 -14.05 23.24 8.60
N GLN A 60 -12.79 22.89 8.32
CA GLN A 60 -11.90 23.71 7.51
C GLN A 60 -12.06 23.38 6.01
N ASN A 61 -11.59 24.29 5.15
CA ASN A 61 -11.64 24.09 3.71
C ASN A 61 -10.67 22.97 3.27
N LEU A 62 -11.22 21.82 2.88
CA LEU A 62 -10.44 20.64 2.47
C LEU A 62 -9.50 20.90 1.28
N PHE A 63 -9.80 21.87 0.42
CA PHE A 63 -9.09 22.10 -0.84
C PHE A 63 -8.16 23.32 -0.79
N ASN A 64 -8.03 23.96 0.37
CA ASN A 64 -7.05 25.02 0.55
C ASN A 64 -5.61 24.45 0.64
N PHE A 65 -4.61 25.29 0.38
CA PHE A 65 -3.20 24.91 0.48
C PHE A 65 -2.65 25.19 1.89
N TYR A 66 -2.03 24.19 2.51
CA TYR A 66 -1.55 24.24 3.90
C TYR A 66 -0.04 23.89 3.99
N PRO A 67 0.85 24.81 3.56
CA PRO A 67 2.29 24.53 3.39
C PRO A 67 3.05 24.19 4.69
N GLY A 68 2.46 24.49 5.85
CA GLY A 68 3.02 24.11 7.16
C GLY A 68 2.73 22.65 7.57
N LEU A 69 1.82 21.97 6.88
CA LEU A 69 1.34 20.63 7.24
C LEU A 69 1.80 19.58 6.22
N TYR A 70 1.85 19.94 4.94
CA TYR A 70 2.23 19.08 3.83
C TYR A 70 2.61 19.92 2.60
N GLU A 71 3.25 19.29 1.61
CA GLU A 71 3.91 19.98 0.49
C GLU A 71 3.00 20.18 -0.73
N ASP A 72 1.94 19.37 -0.90
CA ASP A 72 1.05 19.39 -2.07
C ASP A 72 -0.40 19.71 -1.72
N GLN A 73 -1.26 19.97 -2.70
CA GLN A 73 -2.69 20.19 -2.45
C GLN A 73 -3.47 18.89 -2.25
N ASN A 74 -4.45 18.93 -1.35
CA ASN A 74 -5.41 17.86 -1.19
C ASN A 74 -6.40 17.83 -2.37
N LEU A 75 -6.63 16.64 -2.92
CA LEU A 75 -7.60 16.39 -4.00
C LEU A 75 -8.77 15.48 -3.54
N TYR A 76 -8.84 15.14 -2.26
CA TYR A 76 -9.77 14.16 -1.72
C TYR A 76 -10.88 14.81 -0.88
N GLY A 77 -12.11 14.33 -1.06
CA GLY A 77 -13.30 14.85 -0.38
C GLY A 77 -13.64 14.15 0.96
N PRO A 78 -14.79 14.49 1.56
CA PRO A 78 -15.20 14.01 2.88
C PRO A 78 -15.26 12.49 3.04
N VAL A 79 -15.70 11.75 2.01
CA VAL A 79 -15.78 10.28 2.04
C VAL A 79 -14.40 9.66 2.32
N PHE A 80 -13.36 10.20 1.70
CA PHE A 80 -11.99 9.77 1.94
C PHE A 80 -11.52 10.14 3.36
N GLY A 81 -11.91 11.31 3.87
CA GLY A 81 -11.64 11.71 5.25
C GLY A 81 -12.18 10.72 6.29
N VAL A 82 -13.35 10.13 6.06
CA VAL A 82 -13.90 9.07 6.94
C VAL A 82 -13.12 7.76 6.78
N LEU A 83 -12.74 7.40 5.55
CA LEU A 83 -11.98 6.19 5.26
C LEU A 83 -10.59 6.18 5.92
N ILE A 84 -9.87 7.32 5.89
CA ILE A 84 -8.53 7.44 6.48
C ILE A 84 -8.57 7.63 8.01
N ALA A 85 -9.72 7.98 8.59
CA ALA A 85 -9.87 8.33 10.00
C ALA A 85 -9.25 7.32 10.98
N PRO A 86 -9.42 5.99 10.84
CA PRO A 86 -8.83 5.02 11.78
C PRO A 86 -7.30 5.05 11.82
N PHE A 87 -6.67 5.47 10.73
CA PHE A 87 -5.21 5.58 10.61
C PHE A 87 -4.73 6.98 11.02
N ALA A 88 -5.49 8.02 10.65
CA ALA A 88 -5.15 9.42 10.90
C ALA A 88 -5.10 9.82 12.39
N VAL A 89 -5.84 9.10 13.25
CA VAL A 89 -5.84 9.36 14.71
C VAL A 89 -4.62 8.78 15.43
N LEU A 90 -3.86 7.90 14.77
CA LEU A 90 -2.67 7.26 15.34
C LEU A 90 -1.43 8.17 15.20
N PRO A 91 -0.36 7.90 15.96
CA PRO A 91 0.95 8.48 15.69
C PRO A 91 1.37 8.21 14.25
N ASP A 92 1.97 9.20 13.58
CA ASP A 92 2.23 9.15 12.13
C ASP A 92 2.96 7.87 11.69
N ALA A 93 4.02 7.47 12.41
CA ALA A 93 4.79 6.27 12.13
C ALA A 93 3.96 4.97 12.15
N ILE A 94 2.94 4.90 13.02
CA ILE A 94 2.04 3.74 13.09
C ILE A 94 0.95 3.85 12.03
N GLY A 95 0.35 5.04 11.92
CA GLY A 95 -0.77 5.28 11.02
C GLY A 95 -0.39 5.09 9.56
N VAL A 96 0.80 5.53 9.14
CA VAL A 96 1.30 5.38 7.75
C VAL A 96 1.52 3.91 7.39
N VAL A 97 2.14 3.14 8.29
CA VAL A 97 2.38 1.71 8.07
C VAL A 97 1.05 0.95 8.00
N LEU A 98 0.13 1.20 8.92
CA LEU A 98 -1.17 0.54 8.92
C LEU A 98 -2.02 0.93 7.71
N TRP A 99 -1.96 2.19 7.26
CA TRP A 99 -2.63 2.65 6.06
C TRP A 99 -2.16 1.88 4.82
N VAL A 100 -0.84 1.77 4.63
CA VAL A 100 -0.28 1.03 3.48
C VAL A 100 -0.62 -0.45 3.58
N LEU A 101 -0.45 -1.09 4.75
CA LEU A 101 -0.77 -2.51 4.92
C LEU A 101 -2.27 -2.80 4.72
N PHE A 102 -3.15 -1.88 5.09
CA PHE A 102 -4.57 -1.97 4.77
C PHE A 102 -4.82 -1.99 3.26
N ASN A 103 -4.24 -1.05 2.52
CA ASN A 103 -4.34 -1.01 1.05
C ASN A 103 -3.82 -2.31 0.41
N VAL A 104 -2.66 -2.80 0.85
CA VAL A 104 -2.03 -4.06 0.39
C VAL A 104 -2.93 -5.28 0.68
N ALA A 105 -3.56 -5.32 1.85
CA ALA A 105 -4.43 -6.42 2.27
C ALA A 105 -5.77 -6.43 1.50
N ILE A 106 -6.36 -5.26 1.24
CA ILE A 106 -7.61 -5.16 0.47
C ILE A 106 -7.38 -5.58 -0.98
N LEU A 107 -6.28 -5.15 -1.61
CA LEU A 107 -5.96 -5.60 -2.97
C LEU A 107 -5.65 -7.10 -3.02
N PHE A 108 -4.93 -7.63 -2.02
CA PHE A 108 -4.75 -9.07 -1.88
C PHE A 108 -6.11 -9.77 -1.84
N TYR A 109 -7.03 -9.31 -1.00
CA TYR A 109 -8.37 -9.90 -0.88
C TYR A 109 -9.14 -9.86 -2.22
N ALA A 110 -9.10 -8.75 -2.95
CA ALA A 110 -9.74 -8.63 -4.26
C ALA A 110 -9.19 -9.65 -5.27
N ILE A 111 -7.85 -9.79 -5.36
CA ILE A 111 -7.19 -10.79 -6.22
C ILE A 111 -7.65 -12.22 -5.88
N ARG A 112 -7.88 -12.49 -4.59
CA ARG A 112 -8.33 -13.80 -4.11
C ARG A 112 -9.78 -14.11 -4.45
N LYS A 113 -10.57 -13.08 -4.76
CA LYS A 113 -11.97 -13.18 -5.19
C LYS A 113 -12.15 -13.19 -6.70
N LEU A 114 -11.09 -12.97 -7.47
CA LEU A 114 -11.16 -13.09 -8.93
C LEU A 114 -11.66 -14.49 -9.35
N PRO A 115 -12.47 -14.58 -10.43
CA PRO A 115 -12.94 -15.84 -11.00
C PRO A 115 -11.83 -16.56 -11.77
N LEU A 116 -10.65 -16.69 -11.16
CA LEU A 116 -9.48 -17.35 -11.69
C LEU A 116 -9.13 -18.57 -10.82
N PRO A 117 -8.55 -19.63 -11.40
CA PRO A 117 -8.01 -20.73 -10.62
C PRO A 117 -6.97 -20.25 -9.60
N ARG A 118 -6.81 -21.01 -8.51
CA ARG A 118 -5.95 -20.57 -7.39
C ARG A 118 -4.47 -20.40 -7.77
N LYS A 119 -3.98 -21.23 -8.68
CA LYS A 119 -2.57 -21.26 -9.12
C LYS A 119 -2.12 -19.95 -9.82
N PRO A 120 -2.78 -19.46 -10.88
CA PRO A 120 -2.39 -18.21 -11.54
C PRO A 120 -2.51 -16.97 -10.64
N GLN A 121 -3.38 -16.97 -9.62
CA GLN A 121 -3.42 -15.88 -8.64
C GLN A 121 -2.07 -15.70 -7.91
N TRP A 122 -1.30 -16.75 -7.68
CA TRP A 122 0.04 -16.63 -7.07
C TRP A 122 1.02 -15.92 -8.00
N ALA A 123 1.01 -16.26 -9.28
CA ALA A 123 1.84 -15.61 -10.29
C ALA A 123 1.47 -14.13 -10.42
N LEU A 124 0.18 -13.80 -10.40
CA LEU A 124 -0.30 -12.42 -10.42
C LEU A 124 0.26 -11.62 -9.24
N LEU A 125 0.24 -12.18 -8.02
CA LEU A 125 0.82 -11.50 -6.85
C LEU A 125 2.32 -11.25 -7.02
N VAL A 126 3.09 -12.23 -7.51
CA VAL A 126 4.53 -12.06 -7.72
C VAL A 126 4.83 -11.01 -8.79
N LEU A 127 4.10 -11.03 -9.91
CA LEU A 127 4.31 -10.11 -11.02
C LEU A 127 3.92 -8.67 -10.65
N CYS A 128 2.84 -8.50 -9.90
CA CYS A 128 2.34 -7.19 -9.49
C CYS A 128 2.97 -6.64 -8.21
N SER A 129 3.76 -7.43 -7.46
CA SER A 129 4.32 -6.97 -6.17
C SER A 129 5.29 -5.79 -6.32
N HIS A 130 5.97 -5.66 -7.46
CA HIS A 130 6.85 -4.52 -7.71
C HIS A 130 6.06 -3.21 -7.88
N GLU A 131 4.98 -3.22 -8.66
CA GLU A 131 4.13 -2.04 -8.82
C GLU A 131 3.42 -1.67 -7.51
N LEU A 132 3.01 -2.69 -6.73
CA LEU A 132 2.47 -2.46 -5.39
C LEU A 132 3.51 -1.86 -4.44
N MET A 133 4.76 -2.31 -4.51
CA MET A 133 5.88 -1.73 -3.75
C MET A 133 6.10 -0.27 -4.14
N ASN A 134 6.05 0.07 -5.43
CA ASN A 134 6.16 1.45 -5.90
C ASN A 134 5.01 2.31 -5.34
N ALA A 135 3.76 1.88 -5.47
CA ALA A 135 2.62 2.58 -4.87
C ALA A 135 2.76 2.75 -3.35
N SER A 136 3.29 1.72 -2.66
CA SER A 136 3.56 1.74 -1.22
C SER A 136 4.67 2.73 -0.85
N SER A 137 5.72 2.87 -1.67
CA SER A 137 6.80 3.85 -1.43
C SER A 137 6.32 5.30 -1.54
N TRP A 138 5.29 5.54 -2.35
CA TRP A 138 4.60 6.82 -2.46
C TRP A 138 3.37 6.92 -1.55
N LEU A 139 3.10 5.90 -0.73
CA LEU A 139 1.97 5.87 0.22
C LEU A 139 0.59 6.06 -0.44
N GLN A 140 0.45 5.70 -1.72
CA GLN A 140 -0.73 5.99 -2.53
C GLN A 140 -1.93 5.09 -2.19
N ILE A 141 -3.14 5.62 -2.38
CA ILE A 141 -4.41 4.86 -2.28
C ILE A 141 -4.66 3.93 -3.49
N ASN A 142 -3.83 3.99 -4.53
CA ASN A 142 -4.08 3.32 -5.81
C ASN A 142 -4.38 1.81 -5.68
N ALA A 143 -3.74 1.12 -4.73
CA ALA A 143 -4.00 -0.29 -4.48
C ALA A 143 -5.43 -0.55 -3.97
N LEU A 144 -5.97 0.31 -3.11
CA LEU A 144 -7.35 0.22 -2.66
C LEU A 144 -8.33 0.56 -3.79
N VAL A 145 -8.05 1.59 -4.60
CA VAL A 145 -8.90 1.91 -5.76
C VAL A 145 -8.95 0.74 -6.75
N CYS A 146 -7.78 0.14 -7.05
CA CYS A 146 -7.69 -1.04 -7.91
C CYS A 146 -8.47 -2.24 -7.35
N ALA A 147 -8.56 -2.39 -6.04
CA ALA A 147 -9.32 -3.47 -5.40
C ALA A 147 -10.85 -3.31 -5.54
N CYS A 148 -11.32 -2.10 -5.87
CA CYS A 148 -12.74 -1.75 -5.93
C CYS A 148 -13.33 -1.74 -7.36
N ILE A 149 -12.51 -1.99 -8.38
CA ILE A 149 -12.91 -2.02 -9.80
C ILE A 149 -12.81 -3.45 -10.35
#